data_AF-A0A7J8M4T5-F1
#
_entry.id   AF-A0A7J8M4T5-F1
#
_cell.length_a   1.000
_cell.length_b   1.000
_cell.length_c   1.000
_cell.angle_alpha   90.00
_cell.angle_beta   90.00
_cell.angle_gamma   90.00
#
_symmetry.space_group_name_H-M   'P 1'
#
loop_
_entity.id
_entity.type
_entity.pdbx_description
1 polymer ?
#
loop_
_entity_poly.entity_id
_entity_poly.type
_entity_poly.pdbx_seq_one_letter_code
_entity_poly.pdbx_strand_id
1 'polypeptide(L)'
;GACVKKLSGKEKLEDKKATKQIVALLSAPLDKYNDIVTALKLSNYPRVMEYLDSETNKVMATVIIQSIMKNKTRISTADRVEALFELIKGLIKDLDDAFHDEVDEDDFKEEQNSVARLIQLLHSDDPEEMFKIICTVRKHILGGGPKRLPFTVPPLVFSSLKLVRQLQGQEENPFGEEESTTPKKIFQVLNQTVETLSNIPAPELALQLFLQCAEAANDCDLEPVAYEFFTQAYILYEEEISDSRAQVTAIHLIIGTLQRMHVFGVENRDTLTHKATGYSAKLLKKPDQCRAVYACSHLFWVDDQDNVKDGE
;
A
#
# COMPACT_ATOMS: atom_id res chain seq x y z
N GLY A 1 -19.96 9.70 28.78
CA GLY A 1 -20.38 9.41 30.17
C GLY A 1 -21.67 8.59 30.22
N ALA A 2 -22.83 9.21 30.05
CA ALA A 2 -24.13 8.55 30.22
C ALA A 2 -24.40 7.41 29.19
N CYS A 3 -24.02 7.58 27.92
CA CYS A 3 -24.19 6.53 26.91
C CYS A 3 -23.37 5.28 27.24
N VAL A 4 -22.09 5.44 27.59
CA VAL A 4 -21.22 4.32 28.00
C VAL A 4 -21.80 3.55 29.18
N LYS A 5 -22.31 4.25 30.21
CA LYS A 5 -22.97 3.58 31.36
C LYS A 5 -24.25 2.84 30.99
N LYS A 6 -24.99 3.30 29.97
CA LYS A 6 -26.21 2.63 29.48
C LYS A 6 -25.91 1.45 28.55
N LEU A 7 -24.77 1.48 27.84
CA LEU A 7 -24.32 0.44 26.93
C LEU A 7 -23.53 -0.66 27.64
N SER A 8 -22.78 -0.33 28.69
CA SER A 8 -21.99 -1.31 29.47
C SER A 8 -22.84 -2.35 30.23
N GLY A 9 -24.16 -2.16 30.30
CA GLY A 9 -25.09 -3.06 31.01
C GLY A 9 -26.01 -3.87 30.10
N LYS A 10 -25.82 -3.84 28.77
CA LYS A 10 -26.61 -4.60 27.79
C LYS A 10 -25.68 -5.40 26.87
N GLU A 11 -26.11 -6.60 26.48
CA GLU A 11 -25.47 -7.32 25.36
C GLU A 11 -25.54 -6.49 24.06
N LYS A 12 -24.68 -6.82 23.08
CA LYS A 12 -24.51 -6.10 21.81
C LYS A 12 -25.88 -5.65 21.25
N LEU A 13 -25.97 -4.40 20.81
CA LEU A 13 -27.23 -3.78 20.40
C LEU A 13 -27.82 -4.45 19.16
N GLU A 14 -28.92 -5.21 19.31
CA GLU A 14 -29.63 -5.83 18.17
C GLU A 14 -30.85 -5.01 17.67
N ASP A 15 -31.29 -4.00 18.41
CA ASP A 15 -32.47 -3.20 18.02
C ASP A 15 -32.14 -2.17 16.93
N LYS A 16 -32.62 -2.42 15.70
CA LYS A 16 -32.47 -1.55 14.53
C LYS A 16 -32.85 -0.08 14.77
N LYS A 17 -33.82 0.22 15.65
CA LYS A 17 -34.18 1.61 15.97
C LYS A 17 -33.14 2.26 16.88
N ALA A 18 -32.64 1.53 17.86
CA ALA A 18 -31.59 2.01 18.75
C ALA A 18 -30.29 2.25 17.96
N THR A 19 -29.95 1.33 17.05
CA THR A 19 -28.79 1.45 16.16
C THR A 19 -28.83 2.74 15.33
N LYS A 20 -29.96 3.04 14.67
CA LYS A 20 -30.12 4.29 13.90
C LYS A 20 -29.92 5.55 14.75
N GLN A 21 -30.43 5.56 15.98
CA GLN A 21 -30.28 6.70 16.88
C GLN A 21 -28.84 6.86 17.39
N ILE A 22 -28.13 5.74 17.60
CA ILE A 22 -26.73 5.76 18.01
C ILE A 22 -25.84 6.24 16.86
N VAL A 23 -26.09 5.77 15.64
CA VAL A 23 -25.41 6.26 14.44
C VAL A 23 -25.62 7.77 14.29
N ALA A 24 -26.85 8.26 14.41
CA ALA A 24 -27.14 9.70 14.35
C ALA A 24 -26.43 10.49 15.47
N LEU A 25 -26.38 9.94 16.69
CA LEU A 25 -25.71 10.55 17.83
C LEU A 25 -24.20 10.64 17.64
N LEU A 26 -23.57 9.61 17.07
CA LEU A 26 -22.13 9.57 16.82
C LEU A 26 -21.75 10.38 15.57
N SER A 27 -22.66 10.52 14.61
CA SER A 27 -22.46 11.33 13.41
C SER A 27 -22.57 12.83 13.69
N ALA A 28 -23.43 13.25 14.63
CA ALA A 28 -23.66 14.67 14.93
C ALA A 28 -22.39 15.46 15.33
N PRO A 29 -21.45 14.92 16.15
CA PRO A 29 -20.16 15.56 16.37
C PRO A 29 -19.30 15.68 15.10
N LEU A 30 -19.31 14.67 14.23
CA LEU A 30 -18.54 14.66 12.99
C LEU A 30 -19.05 15.74 12.02
N ASP A 31 -20.36 15.92 11.94
CA ASP A 31 -20.98 16.96 11.13
C ASP A 31 -20.77 18.37 11.69
N LYS A 32 -20.73 18.51 13.02
CA LYS A 32 -20.67 19.82 13.68
C LYS A 32 -19.25 20.38 13.78
N TYR A 33 -18.26 19.54 14.03
CA TYR A 33 -16.91 20.04 14.36
C TYR A 33 -16.03 20.34 13.14
N ASN A 34 -16.37 19.90 11.93
CA ASN A 34 -15.57 20.00 10.68
C ASN A 34 -14.13 19.41 10.77
N ASP A 35 -13.64 19.14 11.97
CA ASP A 35 -12.36 18.57 12.31
C ASP A 35 -12.58 17.32 13.16
N ILE A 36 -12.31 16.18 12.55
CA ILE A 36 -12.43 14.87 13.18
C ILE A 36 -11.45 14.71 14.32
N VAL A 37 -10.32 15.42 14.32
CA VAL A 37 -9.37 15.39 15.45
C VAL A 37 -10.04 15.84 16.75
N THR A 38 -10.99 16.76 16.69
CA THR A 38 -11.76 17.18 17.86
C THR A 38 -12.77 16.12 18.31
N ALA A 39 -13.37 15.36 17.38
CA ALA A 39 -14.21 14.22 17.69
C ALA A 39 -13.39 13.03 18.27
N LEU A 40 -12.19 12.77 17.73
CA LEU A 40 -11.25 11.75 18.23
C LEU A 40 -10.78 12.03 19.66
N LYS A 41 -10.67 13.30 20.06
CA LYS A 41 -10.33 13.70 21.44
C LYS A 41 -11.44 13.41 22.46
N LEU A 42 -12.65 13.04 22.02
CA LEU A 42 -13.73 12.69 22.94
C LEU A 42 -13.41 11.35 23.61
N SER A 43 -13.01 11.41 24.89
CA SER A 43 -12.57 10.26 25.70
C SER A 43 -13.52 9.06 25.74
N ASN A 44 -14.80 9.26 25.44
CA ASN A 44 -15.80 8.19 25.44
C ASN A 44 -16.19 7.73 24.04
N TYR A 45 -15.73 8.38 22.97
CA TYR A 45 -16.12 8.03 21.60
C TYR A 45 -15.57 6.65 21.20
N PRO A 46 -14.28 6.33 21.41
CA PRO A 46 -13.77 4.98 21.13
C PRO A 46 -14.45 3.91 21.97
N ARG A 47 -14.74 4.20 23.24
CA ARG A 47 -15.44 3.28 24.15
C ARG A 47 -16.86 2.95 23.66
N VAL A 48 -17.57 3.91 23.06
CA VAL A 48 -18.91 3.63 22.53
C VAL A 48 -18.81 2.71 21.30
N MET A 49 -17.80 2.88 20.44
CA MET A 49 -17.58 2.03 19.27
C MET A 49 -17.30 0.56 19.63
N GLU A 50 -16.67 0.29 20.79
CA GLU A 50 -16.42 -1.06 21.29
C GLU A 50 -17.68 -1.85 21.66
N TYR A 51 -18.79 -1.16 21.97
CA TYR A 51 -20.07 -1.79 22.32
C TYR A 51 -21.02 -1.96 21.14
N LEU A 52 -20.63 -1.51 19.94
CA LEU A 52 -21.42 -1.68 18.73
C LEU A 52 -21.22 -3.07 18.15
N ASP A 53 -22.25 -3.57 17.47
CA ASP A 53 -22.15 -4.74 16.60
C ASP A 53 -21.27 -4.44 15.35
N SER A 54 -20.84 -5.49 14.66
CA SER A 54 -19.91 -5.40 13.53
C SER A 54 -20.48 -4.56 12.37
N GLU A 55 -21.77 -4.74 12.04
CA GLU A 55 -22.44 -4.01 10.97
C GLU A 55 -22.48 -2.51 11.27
N THR A 56 -22.92 -2.13 12.48
CA THR A 56 -22.93 -0.72 12.91
C THR A 56 -21.53 -0.11 12.97
N ASN A 57 -20.52 -0.89 13.38
CA ASN A 57 -19.13 -0.43 13.40
C ASN A 57 -18.64 -0.08 11.99
N LYS A 58 -18.92 -0.94 10.99
CA LYS A 58 -18.61 -0.67 9.58
C LYS A 58 -19.31 0.58 9.06
N VAL A 59 -20.62 0.71 9.30
CA VAL A 59 -21.38 1.91 8.89
C VAL A 59 -20.77 3.17 9.50
N MET A 60 -20.46 3.16 10.80
CA MET A 60 -19.83 4.30 11.46
C MET A 60 -18.43 4.60 10.93
N ALA A 61 -17.63 3.58 10.66
CA ALA A 61 -16.30 3.73 10.07
C ALA A 61 -16.38 4.38 8.67
N THR A 62 -17.34 3.97 7.84
CA THR A 62 -17.60 4.58 6.53
C THR A 62 -18.00 6.05 6.67
N VAL A 63 -18.88 6.40 7.62
CA VAL A 63 -19.27 7.80 7.90
C VAL A 63 -18.07 8.64 8.35
N ILE A 64 -17.19 8.08 9.20
CA ILE A 64 -15.96 8.75 9.63
C ILE A 64 -15.08 9.04 8.42
N ILE A 65 -14.78 8.03 7.58
CA ILE A 65 -13.95 8.20 6.38
C ILE A 65 -14.54 9.26 5.44
N GLN A 66 -15.84 9.19 5.16
CA GLN A 66 -16.52 10.16 4.29
C GLN A 66 -16.43 11.59 4.85
N SER A 67 -16.56 11.76 6.16
CA SER A 67 -16.42 13.08 6.79
C SER A 67 -14.98 13.60 6.71
N ILE A 68 -13.95 12.75 6.89
CA ILE A 68 -12.53 13.14 6.67
C ILE A 68 -12.35 13.60 5.23
N MET A 69 -12.85 12.82 4.27
CA MET A 69 -12.70 13.10 2.84
C MET A 69 -13.41 14.40 2.43
N LYS A 70 -14.65 14.62 2.91
CA LYS A 70 -15.44 15.81 2.61
C LYS A 70 -14.76 17.08 3.14
N ASN A 71 -14.20 17.02 4.34
CA ASN A 71 -13.55 18.16 4.98
C ASN A 71 -12.06 18.30 4.64
N LYS A 72 -11.48 17.33 3.91
CA LYS A 72 -10.04 17.23 3.62
C LYS A 72 -9.18 17.43 4.88
N THR A 73 -9.62 16.85 6.00
CA THR A 73 -8.95 17.02 7.29
C THR A 73 -7.55 16.42 7.22
N ARG A 74 -6.52 17.23 7.49
CA ARG A 74 -5.13 16.75 7.50
C ARG A 74 -4.84 16.03 8.82
N ILE A 75 -4.50 14.75 8.72
CA ILE A 75 -4.06 13.94 9.86
C ILE A 75 -2.56 13.71 9.69
N SER A 76 -1.78 14.44 10.49
CA SER A 76 -0.33 14.60 10.28
C SER A 76 0.51 14.05 11.43
N THR A 77 -0.05 13.24 12.33
CA THR A 77 0.70 12.67 13.48
C THR A 77 0.35 11.20 13.66
N ALA A 78 1.35 10.37 13.94
CA ALA A 78 1.21 8.92 14.08
C ALA A 78 0.17 8.53 15.15
N ASP A 79 0.14 9.22 16.29
CA ASP A 79 -0.83 8.94 17.38
C ASP A 79 -2.29 9.13 16.93
N ARG A 80 -2.56 10.16 16.11
CA ARG A 80 -3.90 10.41 15.58
C ARG A 80 -4.28 9.37 14.53
N VAL A 81 -3.31 8.89 13.77
CA VAL A 81 -3.51 7.82 12.80
C VAL A 81 -3.80 6.51 13.53
N GLU A 82 -3.05 6.16 14.58
CA GLU A 82 -3.33 4.99 15.42
C GLU A 82 -4.76 5.04 15.97
N ALA A 83 -5.16 6.18 16.56
CA ALA A 83 -6.50 6.35 17.10
C ALA A 83 -7.61 6.26 16.02
N LEU A 84 -7.35 6.78 14.82
CA LEU A 84 -8.29 6.67 13.71
C LEU A 84 -8.43 5.22 13.23
N PHE A 85 -7.31 4.52 13.03
CA PHE A 85 -7.30 3.14 12.53
C PHE A 85 -7.96 2.17 13.52
N GLU A 86 -7.83 2.41 14.82
CA GLU A 86 -8.58 1.68 15.85
C GLU A 86 -10.10 1.89 15.75
N LEU A 87 -10.56 3.08 15.32
CA LEU A 87 -11.99 3.35 15.14
C LEU A 87 -12.55 2.73 13.87
N ILE A 88 -11.75 2.63 12.81
CA ILE A 88 -12.16 2.03 11.53
C ILE A 88 -11.75 0.56 11.42
N LYS A 89 -11.34 -0.07 12.52
CA LYS A 89 -10.86 -1.46 12.54
C LYS A 89 -11.86 -2.46 11.94
N GLY A 90 -13.17 -2.20 12.04
CA GLY A 90 -14.20 -3.04 11.44
C GLY A 90 -14.18 -3.09 9.91
N LEU A 91 -13.57 -2.10 9.24
CA LEU A 91 -13.33 -2.11 7.79
C LEU A 91 -11.99 -2.75 7.41
N ILE A 92 -11.02 -2.72 8.33
CA ILE A 92 -9.64 -3.15 8.08
C ILE A 92 -9.41 -4.61 8.45
N LYS A 93 -10.10 -5.14 9.47
CA LYS A 93 -9.93 -6.51 9.94
C LYS A 93 -11.29 -7.17 10.17
N ASP A 94 -11.38 -8.45 9.86
CA ASP A 94 -12.56 -9.25 10.23
C ASP A 94 -12.63 -9.37 11.76
N LEU A 95 -13.70 -8.81 12.34
CA LEU A 95 -13.90 -8.80 13.79
C LEU A 95 -14.58 -10.09 14.30
N ASP A 96 -15.27 -10.83 13.42
CA ASP A 96 -15.95 -12.09 13.76
C ASP A 96 -15.97 -13.02 12.51
N ASP A 97 -15.37 -14.22 12.60
CA ASP A 97 -15.40 -15.27 11.56
C ASP A 97 -16.80 -15.90 11.35
N ALA A 98 -17.77 -15.53 12.18
CA ALA A 98 -19.04 -16.23 12.32
C ALA A 98 -20.14 -15.79 11.33
N PHE A 99 -19.93 -14.70 10.58
CA PHE A 99 -20.92 -14.17 9.63
C PHE A 99 -20.32 -14.09 8.23
N HIS A 100 -20.29 -15.22 7.54
CA HIS A 100 -20.35 -15.25 6.07
C HIS A 100 -21.79 -14.94 5.64
N ASP A 101 -22.24 -13.71 5.90
CA ASP A 101 -23.27 -13.16 5.02
C ASP A 101 -22.60 -12.98 3.65
N GLU A 102 -23.33 -13.29 2.57
CA GLU A 102 -22.94 -12.94 1.21
C GLU A 102 -22.85 -11.41 1.13
N VAL A 103 -21.72 -10.85 1.56
CA VAL A 103 -21.43 -9.43 1.40
C VAL A 103 -21.36 -9.20 -0.10
N ASP A 104 -22.15 -8.24 -0.59
CA ASP A 104 -22.07 -7.80 -1.97
C ASP A 104 -20.61 -7.42 -2.27
N GLU A 105 -20.02 -8.10 -3.26
CA GLU A 105 -18.63 -7.88 -3.65
C GLU A 105 -18.38 -6.43 -4.07
N ASP A 106 -19.39 -5.73 -4.59
CA ASP A 106 -19.27 -4.34 -4.98
C ASP A 106 -19.32 -3.41 -3.75
N ASP A 107 -20.20 -3.67 -2.78
CA ASP A 107 -20.20 -2.94 -1.50
C ASP A 107 -18.85 -3.12 -0.78
N PHE A 108 -18.32 -4.35 -0.72
CA PHE A 108 -17.02 -4.61 -0.13
C PHE A 108 -15.90 -3.84 -0.83
N LYS A 109 -15.90 -3.81 -2.18
CA LYS A 109 -14.91 -3.01 -2.93
C LYS A 109 -15.06 -1.53 -2.63
N GLU A 110 -16.27 -0.98 -2.52
CA GLU A 110 -16.49 0.43 -2.17
C GLU A 110 -15.95 0.76 -0.77
N GLU A 111 -16.16 -0.12 0.20
CA GLU A 111 -15.58 -0.01 1.55
C GLU A 111 -14.04 0.02 1.48
N GLN A 112 -13.43 -0.95 0.81
CA GLN A 112 -11.96 -1.03 0.71
C GLN A 112 -11.36 0.12 -0.08
N ASN A 113 -12.05 0.60 -1.13
CA ASN A 113 -11.66 1.79 -1.88
C ASN A 113 -11.71 3.07 -1.01
N SER A 114 -12.65 3.15 -0.07
CA SER A 114 -12.72 4.26 0.88
C SER A 114 -11.52 4.25 1.83
N VAL A 115 -11.12 3.08 2.33
CA VAL A 115 -9.88 2.92 3.13
C VAL A 115 -8.64 3.27 2.31
N ALA A 116 -8.56 2.82 1.05
CA ALA A 116 -7.45 3.14 0.15
C ALA A 116 -7.29 4.66 -0.05
N ARG A 117 -8.40 5.38 -0.25
CA ARG A 117 -8.40 6.85 -0.37
C ARG A 117 -8.01 7.54 0.93
N LEU A 118 -8.42 7.01 2.09
CA LEU A 118 -7.99 7.53 3.38
C LEU A 118 -6.47 7.43 3.52
N ILE A 119 -5.87 6.28 3.20
CA ILE A 119 -4.41 6.08 3.27
C ILE A 119 -3.66 7.12 2.42
N GLN A 120 -4.16 7.45 1.23
CA GLN A 120 -3.56 8.46 0.36
C GLN A 120 -3.73 9.90 0.85
N LEU A 121 -4.70 10.16 1.74
CA LEU A 121 -4.95 11.48 2.30
C LEU A 121 -4.05 11.77 3.52
N LEU A 122 -3.52 10.73 4.16
CA LEU A 122 -2.56 10.89 5.25
C LEU A 122 -1.29 11.54 4.73
N HIS A 123 -0.91 12.65 5.35
CA HIS A 123 0.26 13.43 4.95
C HIS A 123 0.80 14.19 6.15
N SER A 124 2.12 14.14 6.33
CA SER A 124 2.86 15.01 7.23
C SER A 124 3.95 15.72 6.44
N ASP A 125 4.21 16.99 6.77
CA ASP A 125 5.27 17.76 6.15
C ASP A 125 6.66 17.36 6.67
N ASP A 126 6.71 16.80 7.89
CA ASP A 126 7.91 16.22 8.48
C ASP A 126 8.14 14.78 7.97
N PRO A 127 9.28 14.49 7.29
CA PRO A 127 9.57 13.17 6.76
C PRO A 127 9.60 12.05 7.81
N GLU A 128 10.11 12.35 9.02
CA GLU A 128 10.20 11.35 10.09
C GLU A 128 8.82 10.99 10.62
N GLU A 129 7.98 11.99 10.88
CA GLU A 129 6.60 11.76 11.29
C GLU A 129 5.80 11.06 10.18
N MET A 130 6.04 11.39 8.90
CA MET A 130 5.41 10.69 7.78
C MET A 130 5.83 9.21 7.73
N PHE A 131 7.09 8.90 8.01
CA PHE A 131 7.56 7.52 8.09
C PHE A 131 6.93 6.75 9.25
N LYS A 132 6.77 7.39 10.42
CA LYS A 132 6.04 6.80 11.55
C LYS A 132 4.59 6.52 11.18
N ILE A 133 3.92 7.44 10.50
CA ILE A 133 2.55 7.25 9.99
C ILE A 133 2.48 6.03 9.07
N ILE A 134 3.41 5.90 8.11
CA ILE A 134 3.49 4.74 7.20
C ILE A 134 3.64 3.43 7.98
N CYS A 135 4.55 3.38 8.95
CA CYS A 135 4.77 2.21 9.79
C CYS A 135 3.51 1.84 10.60
N THR A 136 2.82 2.85 11.15
CA THR A 136 1.56 2.68 11.87
C THR A 136 0.47 2.11 10.96
N VAL A 137 0.25 2.71 9.79
CA VAL A 137 -0.75 2.23 8.81
C VAL A 137 -0.44 0.80 8.39
N ARG A 138 0.83 0.50 8.08
CA ARG A 138 1.30 -0.84 7.73
C ARG A 138 0.90 -1.87 8.79
N LYS A 139 1.18 -1.60 10.06
CA LYS A 139 0.85 -2.48 11.19
C LYS A 139 -0.64 -2.84 11.22
N HIS A 140 -1.52 -1.86 10.98
CA HIS A 140 -2.97 -2.09 10.98
C HIS A 140 -3.44 -2.88 9.75
N ILE A 141 -2.98 -2.53 8.55
CA ILE A 141 -3.51 -3.15 7.33
C ILE A 141 -3.00 -4.59 7.12
N LEU A 142 -1.79 -4.92 7.56
CA LEU A 142 -1.22 -6.26 7.41
C LEU A 142 -2.02 -7.33 8.19
N GLY A 143 -2.76 -6.93 9.22
CA GLY A 143 -3.69 -7.82 9.93
C GLY A 143 -5.05 -8.01 9.25
N GLY A 144 -5.30 -7.39 8.10
CA GLY A 144 -6.62 -7.32 7.46
C GLY A 144 -7.02 -8.49 6.57
N GLY A 145 -6.10 -9.41 6.32
CA GLY A 145 -6.34 -10.64 5.58
C GLY A 145 -6.25 -10.51 4.06
N PRO A 146 -6.32 -11.64 3.33
CA PRO A 146 -5.98 -11.73 1.91
C PRO A 146 -6.91 -10.95 0.99
N LYS A 147 -8.19 -10.78 1.35
CA LYS A 147 -9.16 -10.06 0.52
C LYS A 147 -8.95 -8.54 0.51
N ARG A 148 -8.41 -7.97 1.59
CA ARG A 148 -8.28 -6.50 1.76
C ARG A 148 -6.93 -5.97 1.32
N LEU A 149 -5.88 -6.76 1.49
CA LEU A 149 -4.50 -6.35 1.18
C LEU A 149 -4.30 -5.89 -0.27
N PRO A 150 -4.94 -6.49 -1.30
CA PRO A 150 -4.86 -5.98 -2.67
C PRO A 150 -5.38 -4.54 -2.85
N PHE A 151 -6.23 -4.04 -1.95
CA PHE A 151 -6.77 -2.68 -2.02
C PHE A 151 -5.97 -1.69 -1.17
N THR A 152 -5.45 -2.12 -0.02
CA THR A 152 -4.82 -1.25 0.98
C THR A 152 -3.29 -1.18 0.87
N VAL A 153 -2.64 -2.22 0.35
CA VAL A 153 -1.17 -2.23 0.16
C VAL A 153 -0.74 -1.26 -0.95
N PRO A 154 -1.34 -1.25 -2.16
CA PRO A 154 -0.92 -0.31 -3.21
C PRO A 154 -0.89 1.17 -2.77
N PRO A 155 -1.95 1.74 -2.14
CA PRO A 155 -1.91 3.13 -1.71
C PRO A 155 -0.83 3.39 -0.65
N LEU A 156 -0.56 2.43 0.25
CA LEU A 156 0.53 2.56 1.23
C LEU A 156 1.90 2.57 0.54
N VAL A 157 2.11 1.70 -0.46
CA VAL A 157 3.34 1.67 -1.25
C VAL A 157 3.54 3.00 -1.95
N PHE A 158 2.54 3.50 -2.67
CA PHE A 158 2.66 4.80 -3.35
C PHE A 158 2.85 5.99 -2.39
N SER A 159 2.23 5.98 -1.21
CA SER A 159 2.50 7.01 -0.19
C SER A 159 3.94 6.95 0.32
N SER A 160 4.50 5.75 0.49
CA SER A 160 5.91 5.57 0.86
C SER A 160 6.86 6.02 -0.24
N LEU A 161 6.55 5.73 -1.51
CA LEU A 161 7.36 6.18 -2.64
C LEU A 161 7.33 7.71 -2.81
N LYS A 162 6.22 8.38 -2.46
CA LYS A 162 6.18 9.84 -2.39
C LYS A 162 7.14 10.39 -1.33
N LEU A 163 7.22 9.74 -0.16
CA LEU A 163 8.17 10.10 0.89
C LEU A 163 9.62 9.92 0.44
N VAL A 164 9.93 8.82 -0.27
CA VAL A 164 11.26 8.60 -0.87
C VAL A 164 11.65 9.76 -1.79
N ARG A 165 10.74 10.15 -2.70
CA ARG A 165 10.98 11.29 -3.61
C ARG A 165 11.16 12.62 -2.87
N GLN A 166 10.45 12.82 -1.77
CA GLN A 166 10.61 14.01 -0.93
C GLN A 166 12.01 14.05 -0.28
N LEU A 167 12.52 12.91 0.17
CA LEU A 167 13.86 12.81 0.78
C LEU A 167 14.98 13.05 -0.23
N GLN A 168 14.81 12.67 -1.49
CA GLN A 168 15.79 12.95 -2.56
C GLN A 168 15.91 14.45 -2.87
N GLY A 169 14.81 15.21 -2.71
CA GLY A 169 14.78 16.65 -3.00
C GLY A 169 15.36 17.53 -1.88
N GLN A 170 15.68 16.96 -0.72
CA GLN A 170 16.34 17.65 0.38
C GLN A 170 17.84 17.39 0.26
N GLU A 171 18.63 18.45 0.01
CA GLU A 171 20.10 18.36 -0.05
C GLU A 171 20.62 17.60 1.17
N GLU A 172 21.54 16.66 0.95
CA GLU A 172 22.21 15.90 2.02
C GLU A 172 22.76 16.88 3.04
N ASN A 173 22.08 17.01 4.18
CA ASN A 173 22.56 17.84 5.26
C ASN A 173 23.78 17.10 5.83
N PRO A 174 25.02 17.62 5.68
CA PRO A 174 26.24 16.88 6.06
C PRO A 174 26.36 16.64 7.56
N PHE A 175 25.42 17.20 8.34
CA PHE A 175 25.30 17.12 9.79
C PHE A 175 24.06 16.32 10.24
N GLY A 176 23.39 15.60 9.34
CA GLY A 176 22.22 14.80 9.67
C GLY A 176 22.53 13.70 10.68
N GLU A 177 21.73 13.60 11.73
CA GLU A 177 21.84 12.57 12.76
C GLU A 177 21.70 11.16 12.15
N GLU A 178 22.49 10.19 12.63
CA GLU A 178 22.48 8.77 12.18
C GLU A 178 21.09 8.10 12.31
N GLU A 179 20.19 8.66 13.11
CA GLU A 179 18.82 8.16 13.31
C GLU A 179 17.82 8.58 12.22
N SER A 180 18.18 9.52 11.35
CA SER A 180 17.30 10.06 10.31
C SER A 180 16.68 8.99 9.40
N THR A 181 15.47 9.26 8.92
CA THR A 181 14.76 8.36 8.01
C THR A 181 15.47 8.39 6.65
N THR A 182 16.07 7.26 6.27
CA THR A 182 16.75 7.12 4.97
C THR A 182 15.87 6.40 3.94
N PRO A 183 16.04 6.66 2.63
CA PRO A 183 15.35 5.92 1.58
C PRO A 183 15.52 4.39 1.72
N LYS A 184 16.72 3.92 2.13
CA LYS A 184 17.00 2.50 2.39
C LYS A 184 16.06 1.89 3.45
N LYS A 185 15.82 2.58 4.58
CA LYS A 185 14.87 2.12 5.61
C LYS A 185 13.45 2.02 5.05
N ILE A 186 13.03 2.97 4.21
CA ILE A 186 11.71 2.95 3.56
C ILE A 186 11.59 1.76 2.60
N PHE A 187 12.60 1.52 1.76
CA PHE A 187 12.61 0.38 0.84
C PHE A 187 12.60 -0.97 1.57
N GLN A 188 13.28 -1.11 2.71
CA GLN A 188 13.17 -2.33 3.53
C GLN A 188 11.74 -2.57 4.01
N VAL A 189 11.05 -1.52 4.48
CA VAL A 189 9.63 -1.62 4.88
C VAL A 189 8.74 -1.96 3.68
N LEU A 190 9.00 -1.36 2.53
CA LEU A 190 8.28 -1.66 1.28
C LEU A 190 8.46 -3.12 0.85
N ASN A 191 9.69 -3.62 0.85
CA ASN A 191 9.98 -5.00 0.47
C ASN A 191 9.19 -5.99 1.34
N GLN A 192 9.29 -5.87 2.66
CA GLN A 192 8.53 -6.72 3.59
C GLN A 192 7.00 -6.60 3.41
N THR A 193 6.50 -5.42 3.01
CA THR A 193 5.07 -5.21 2.79
C THR A 193 4.60 -5.91 1.52
N VAL A 194 5.35 -5.79 0.42
CA VAL A 194 5.01 -6.44 -0.84
C VAL A 194 5.24 -7.96 -0.78
N GLU A 195 6.25 -8.44 -0.03
CA GLU A 195 6.42 -9.87 0.29
C GLU A 195 5.22 -10.44 1.07
N THR A 196 4.60 -9.65 1.94
CA THR A 196 3.36 -10.11 2.61
C THR A 196 2.22 -10.24 1.60
N LEU A 197 2.16 -9.35 0.60
CA LEU A 197 1.19 -9.42 -0.49
C LEU A 197 1.46 -10.58 -1.45
N SER A 198 2.72 -10.98 -1.66
CA SER A 198 3.04 -12.08 -2.57
C SER A 198 2.57 -13.45 -2.06
N ASN A 199 2.31 -13.59 -0.76
CA ASN A 199 1.72 -14.80 -0.17
C ASN A 199 0.19 -14.90 -0.41
N ILE A 200 -0.41 -13.96 -1.12
CA ILE A 200 -1.83 -13.88 -1.43
C ILE A 200 -2.00 -14.21 -2.92
N PRO A 201 -3.14 -14.80 -3.35
CA PRO A 201 -3.43 -15.07 -4.77
C PRO A 201 -3.68 -13.79 -5.60
N ALA A 202 -2.71 -12.88 -5.62
CA ALA A 202 -2.65 -11.68 -6.46
C ALA A 202 -1.20 -11.41 -6.93
N PRO A 203 -0.51 -12.40 -7.55
CA PRO A 203 0.92 -12.29 -7.87
C PRO A 203 1.23 -11.19 -8.90
N GLU A 204 0.30 -10.91 -9.81
CA GLU A 204 0.42 -9.85 -10.82
C GLU A 204 0.54 -8.46 -10.18
N LEU A 205 -0.24 -8.21 -9.13
CA LEU A 205 -0.20 -6.95 -8.39
C LEU A 205 1.10 -6.82 -7.60
N ALA A 206 1.52 -7.88 -6.92
CA ALA A 206 2.79 -7.88 -6.17
C ALA A 206 3.99 -7.62 -7.11
N LEU A 207 4.01 -8.27 -8.27
CA LEU A 207 5.03 -8.05 -9.30
C LEU A 207 5.07 -6.59 -9.76
N GLN A 208 3.91 -6.00 -10.06
CA GLN A 208 3.83 -4.58 -10.46
C GLN A 208 4.37 -3.65 -9.36
N LEU A 209 4.04 -3.93 -8.10
CA LEU A 209 4.53 -3.14 -6.98
C LEU A 209 6.05 -3.28 -6.79
N PHE A 210 6.61 -4.49 -6.93
CA PHE A 210 8.06 -4.68 -6.92
C PHE A 210 8.75 -3.90 -8.03
N LEU A 211 8.21 -3.92 -9.25
CA LEU A 211 8.77 -3.14 -10.36
C LEU A 211 8.68 -1.63 -10.10
N GLN A 212 7.60 -1.13 -9.52
CA GLN A 212 7.49 0.29 -9.13
C GLN A 212 8.48 0.68 -8.02
N CYS A 213 8.72 -0.20 -7.05
CA CYS A 213 9.77 0.01 -6.05
C CYS A 213 11.16 -0.02 -6.67
N ALA A 214 11.42 -0.89 -7.66
CA ALA A 214 12.67 -0.95 -8.39
C ALA A 214 12.94 0.36 -9.16
N GLU A 215 11.94 0.89 -9.89
CA GLU A 215 12.06 2.19 -10.57
C GLU A 215 12.38 3.33 -9.58
N ALA A 216 11.72 3.35 -8.42
CA ALA A 216 12.02 4.36 -7.41
C ALA A 216 13.42 4.19 -6.76
N ALA A 217 13.90 2.95 -6.59
CA ALA A 217 15.24 2.68 -6.09
C ALA A 217 16.32 3.07 -7.11
N ASN A 218 16.01 2.93 -8.40
CA ASN A 218 16.84 3.44 -9.49
C ASN A 218 16.99 4.96 -9.43
N ASP A 219 15.90 5.68 -9.24
CA ASP A 219 15.97 7.14 -9.10
C ASP A 219 16.80 7.57 -7.88
N CYS A 220 16.99 6.68 -6.89
CA CYS A 220 17.82 6.91 -5.69
C CYS A 220 19.27 6.45 -5.83
N ASP A 221 19.69 5.97 -7.00
CA ASP A 221 21.01 5.35 -7.22
C ASP A 221 21.31 4.16 -6.28
N LEU A 222 20.27 3.44 -5.84
CA LEU A 222 20.39 2.30 -4.93
C LEU A 222 20.39 0.96 -5.70
N GLU A 223 21.49 0.68 -6.40
CA GLU A 223 21.63 -0.53 -7.24
C GLU A 223 21.26 -1.84 -6.50
N PRO A 224 21.77 -2.12 -5.28
CA PRO A 224 21.48 -3.41 -4.63
C PRO A 224 20.00 -3.58 -4.30
N VAL A 225 19.33 -2.49 -3.94
CA VAL A 225 17.90 -2.48 -3.60
C VAL A 225 17.05 -2.69 -4.86
N ALA A 226 17.40 -2.00 -5.95
CA ALA A 226 16.75 -2.20 -7.25
C ALA A 226 16.91 -3.65 -7.74
N TYR A 227 18.10 -4.23 -7.60
CA TYR A 227 18.39 -5.60 -8.03
C TYR A 227 17.60 -6.63 -7.20
N GLU A 228 17.48 -6.41 -5.89
CA GLU A 228 16.68 -7.25 -5.00
C GLU A 228 15.20 -7.26 -5.43
N PHE A 229 14.60 -6.09 -5.69
CA PHE A 229 13.22 -6.00 -6.18
C PHE A 229 13.01 -6.71 -7.52
N PHE A 230 13.96 -6.58 -8.46
CA PHE A 230 13.91 -7.34 -9.71
C PHE A 230 14.00 -8.84 -9.51
N THR A 231 14.84 -9.28 -8.57
CA THR A 231 14.98 -10.70 -8.24
C THR A 231 13.66 -11.25 -7.69
N GLN A 232 13.00 -10.54 -6.78
CA GLN A 232 11.67 -10.91 -6.27
C GLN A 232 10.61 -10.93 -7.38
N ALA A 233 10.62 -9.94 -8.28
CA ALA A 233 9.70 -9.90 -9.41
C ALA A 233 9.88 -11.11 -10.36
N TYR A 234 11.13 -11.53 -10.61
CA TYR A 234 11.40 -12.72 -11.42
C TYR A 234 10.97 -14.02 -10.73
N ILE A 235 11.19 -14.15 -9.41
CA ILE A 235 10.72 -15.30 -8.64
C ILE A 235 9.19 -15.42 -8.75
N LEU A 236 8.46 -14.33 -8.55
CA LEU A 236 6.99 -14.34 -8.70
C LEU A 236 6.54 -14.68 -10.11
N TYR A 237 7.23 -14.17 -11.12
CA TYR A 237 6.94 -14.52 -12.52
C TYR A 237 7.09 -16.02 -12.78
N GLU A 238 8.11 -16.66 -12.22
CA GLU A 238 8.42 -18.07 -12.45
C GLU A 238 7.52 -19.01 -11.63
N GLU A 239 7.27 -18.69 -10.37
CA GLU A 239 6.61 -19.60 -9.43
C GLU A 239 5.08 -19.43 -9.39
N GLU A 240 4.57 -18.19 -9.49
CA GLU A 240 3.16 -17.89 -9.22
C GLU A 240 2.35 -17.53 -10.47
N ILE A 241 2.97 -16.94 -11.50
CA ILE A 241 2.26 -16.51 -12.72
C ILE A 241 2.25 -17.63 -13.77
N SER A 242 1.17 -18.41 -13.78
CA SER A 242 0.98 -19.54 -14.70
C SER A 242 0.09 -19.25 -15.91
N ASP A 243 -0.80 -18.24 -15.84
CA ASP A 243 -1.67 -17.91 -16.96
C ASP A 243 -0.87 -17.32 -18.13
N SER A 244 -1.09 -17.86 -19.34
CA SER A 244 -0.31 -17.49 -20.52
C SER A 244 -0.45 -16.01 -20.89
N ARG A 245 -1.60 -15.36 -20.64
CA ARG A 245 -1.80 -13.94 -20.97
C ARG A 245 -1.18 -13.05 -19.89
N ALA A 246 -1.31 -13.45 -18.62
CA ALA A 246 -0.66 -12.81 -17.49
C ALA A 246 0.87 -12.85 -17.63
N GLN A 247 1.45 -14.00 -18.00
CA GLN A 247 2.89 -14.15 -18.26
C GLN A 247 3.37 -13.17 -19.34
N VAL A 248 2.65 -13.07 -20.47
CA VAL A 248 2.99 -12.13 -21.53
C VAL A 248 2.95 -10.69 -21.00
N THR A 249 1.95 -10.33 -20.21
CA THR A 249 1.84 -8.97 -19.65
C THR A 249 2.98 -8.69 -18.67
N ALA A 250 3.23 -9.61 -17.74
CA ALA A 250 4.27 -9.50 -16.74
C ALA A 250 5.67 -9.37 -17.35
N ILE A 251 6.01 -10.19 -18.36
CA ILE A 251 7.33 -10.11 -18.99
C ILE A 251 7.52 -8.79 -19.75
N HIS A 252 6.48 -8.26 -20.42
CA HIS A 252 6.58 -6.95 -21.06
C HIS A 252 6.74 -5.82 -20.05
N LEU A 253 6.11 -5.91 -18.87
CA LEU A 253 6.32 -4.96 -17.78
C LEU A 253 7.75 -5.03 -17.25
N ILE A 254 8.28 -6.24 -17.00
CA ILE A 254 9.68 -6.44 -16.57
C ILE A 254 10.64 -5.82 -17.59
N ILE A 255 10.47 -6.13 -18.89
CA ILE A 255 11.32 -5.57 -19.97
C ILE A 255 11.20 -4.05 -20.01
N GLY A 256 9.99 -3.52 -20.01
CA GLY A 256 9.74 -2.08 -20.12
C GLY A 256 10.23 -1.28 -18.90
N THR A 257 10.25 -1.89 -17.72
CA THR A 257 10.88 -1.31 -16.53
C THR A 257 12.40 -1.42 -16.62
N LEU A 258 12.95 -2.59 -16.94
CA LEU A 258 14.41 -2.80 -17.08
C LEU A 258 15.06 -1.86 -18.10
N GLN A 259 14.35 -1.53 -19.19
CA GLN A 259 14.82 -0.56 -20.18
C GLN A 259 15.04 0.85 -19.59
N ARG A 260 14.23 1.24 -18.59
CA ARG A 260 14.31 2.57 -17.95
C ARG A 260 15.31 2.62 -16.79
N MET A 261 15.85 1.47 -16.38
CA MET A 261 16.83 1.36 -15.31
C MET A 261 18.22 1.72 -15.83
N HIS A 262 18.86 2.68 -15.18
CA HIS A 262 20.23 3.13 -15.45
C HIS A 262 21.18 2.90 -14.27
N VAL A 263 20.65 2.53 -13.11
CA VAL A 263 21.44 2.29 -11.88
C VAL A 263 22.29 1.01 -11.93
N PHE A 264 22.00 0.09 -12.85
CA PHE A 264 22.68 -1.21 -12.89
C PHE A 264 24.02 -1.13 -13.60
N GLY A 265 25.07 -1.67 -12.96
CA GLY A 265 26.33 -1.96 -13.62
C GLY A 265 26.18 -3.05 -14.68
N VAL A 266 27.19 -3.15 -15.57
CA VAL A 266 27.17 -4.03 -16.75
C VAL A 266 26.81 -5.48 -16.40
N GLU A 267 27.45 -6.06 -15.37
CA GLU A 267 27.24 -7.46 -14.98
C GLU A 267 25.79 -7.74 -14.51
N ASN A 268 25.26 -6.86 -13.65
CA ASN A 268 23.90 -6.98 -13.13
C ASN A 268 22.87 -6.75 -14.25
N ARG A 269 23.10 -5.75 -15.10
CA ARG A 269 22.24 -5.44 -16.24
C ARG A 269 22.21 -6.60 -17.23
N ASP A 270 23.35 -7.19 -17.56
CA ASP A 270 23.46 -8.34 -18.45
C ASP A 270 22.72 -9.56 -17.87
N THR A 271 22.92 -9.84 -16.58
CA THR A 271 22.25 -10.94 -15.89
C THR A 271 20.72 -10.81 -15.96
N LEU A 272 20.18 -9.64 -15.66
CA LEU A 272 18.74 -9.38 -15.73
C LEU A 272 18.21 -9.44 -17.17
N THR A 273 18.99 -8.95 -18.14
CA THR A 273 18.63 -8.97 -19.57
C THR A 273 18.57 -10.40 -20.11
N HIS A 274 19.56 -11.23 -19.78
CA HIS A 274 19.58 -12.62 -20.18
C HIS A 274 18.42 -13.41 -19.57
N LYS A 275 18.06 -13.13 -18.30
CA LYS A 275 16.86 -13.72 -17.69
C LYS A 275 15.58 -13.30 -18.41
N ALA A 276 15.35 -12.00 -18.64
CA ALA A 276 14.18 -11.51 -19.40
C ALA A 276 14.07 -12.17 -20.79
N THR A 277 15.19 -12.25 -21.50
CA THR A 277 15.26 -12.85 -22.84
C THR A 277 14.97 -14.35 -22.78
N GLY A 278 15.53 -15.05 -21.79
CA GLY A 278 15.28 -16.47 -21.56
C GLY A 278 13.81 -16.78 -21.28
N TYR A 279 13.14 -15.97 -20.45
CA TYR A 279 11.71 -16.12 -20.18
C TYR A 279 10.85 -15.77 -21.41
N SER A 280 11.22 -14.73 -22.16
CA SER A 280 10.53 -14.34 -23.41
C SER A 280 10.55 -15.46 -24.44
N ALA A 281 11.68 -16.16 -24.57
CA ALA A 281 11.82 -17.30 -25.48
C ALA A 281 11.01 -18.54 -25.03
N LYS A 282 10.66 -18.64 -23.74
CA LYS A 282 9.91 -19.75 -23.15
C LYS A 282 8.38 -19.57 -23.13
N LEU A 283 7.86 -18.40 -23.54
CA LEU A 283 6.40 -18.17 -23.61
C LEU A 283 5.69 -19.25 -24.45
N LEU A 284 4.45 -19.61 -24.16
CA LEU A 284 3.82 -20.75 -24.84
C LEU A 284 3.54 -20.51 -26.35
N LYS A 285 3.10 -19.31 -26.71
CA LYS A 285 2.60 -18.98 -28.06
C LYS A 285 3.69 -18.32 -28.90
N LYS A 286 3.92 -18.84 -30.11
CA LYS A 286 4.92 -18.33 -31.07
C LYS A 286 4.79 -16.83 -31.40
N PRO A 287 3.57 -16.27 -31.63
CA PRO A 287 3.43 -14.83 -31.85
C PRO A 287 3.88 -14.00 -30.66
N ASP A 288 3.59 -14.46 -29.44
CA ASP A 288 3.91 -13.73 -28.22
C ASP A 288 5.40 -13.86 -27.86
N GLN A 289 6.00 -15.05 -28.07
CA GLN A 289 7.45 -15.25 -28.05
C GLN A 289 8.15 -14.24 -28.97
N CYS A 290 7.71 -14.13 -30.23
CA CYS A 290 8.31 -13.24 -31.22
C CYS A 290 8.27 -11.78 -30.77
N ARG A 291 7.11 -11.31 -30.28
CA ARG A 291 6.95 -9.93 -29.77
C ARG A 291 7.80 -9.66 -28.54
N ALA A 292 7.85 -10.59 -27.59
CA ALA A 292 8.62 -10.42 -26.36
C ALA A 292 10.13 -10.43 -26.64
N VAL A 293 10.62 -11.34 -27.49
CA VAL A 293 12.03 -11.38 -27.92
C VAL A 293 12.42 -10.12 -28.69
N TYR A 294 11.52 -9.63 -29.57
CA TYR A 294 11.71 -8.34 -30.22
C TYR A 294 11.82 -7.20 -29.20
N ALA A 295 10.95 -7.16 -28.19
CA ALA A 295 11.04 -6.17 -27.12
C ALA A 295 12.37 -6.26 -26.35
N CYS A 296 12.87 -7.47 -26.08
CA CYS A 296 14.19 -7.68 -25.47
C CYS A 296 15.35 -7.13 -26.31
N SER A 297 15.23 -7.02 -27.65
CA SER A 297 16.30 -6.45 -28.48
C SER A 297 16.64 -5.01 -28.09
N HIS A 298 15.64 -4.25 -27.62
CA HIS A 298 15.84 -2.89 -27.11
C HIS A 298 16.62 -2.85 -25.79
N LEU A 299 16.68 -3.94 -25.02
CA LEU A 299 17.46 -3.97 -23.79
C LEU A 299 18.97 -3.97 -24.04
N PHE A 300 19.39 -4.44 -25.21
CA PHE A 300 20.79 -4.41 -25.68
C PHE A 300 21.12 -3.10 -26.41
N TRP A 301 20.12 -2.28 -26.69
CA TRP A 301 20.29 -0.94 -27.23
C TRP A 301 20.16 0.08 -26.10
N VAL A 302 21.28 0.36 -25.44
CA VAL A 302 21.37 1.44 -24.46
C VAL A 302 21.89 2.67 -25.21
N ASP A 303 21.20 3.80 -25.12
CA ASP A 303 21.76 5.06 -25.62
C ASP A 303 23.02 5.35 -24.78
N ASP A 304 24.18 5.44 -25.44
CA ASP A 304 25.46 5.83 -24.85
C ASP A 304 25.35 7.23 -24.24
N GLN A 305 24.77 7.36 -23.04
CA GLN A 305 24.93 8.56 -22.23
C GLN A 305 26.13 8.46 -21.30
N ASP A 306 26.73 7.28 -21.17
CA ASP A 306 28.00 7.09 -20.48
C ASP A 306 28.93 6.22 -21.34
N ASN A 307 29.56 6.86 -22.32
CA ASN A 307 30.88 6.46 -22.81
C ASN A 307 31.90 6.55 -21.65
N VAL A 308 31.74 5.71 -20.63
CA VAL A 308 32.82 5.36 -19.72
C VAL A 308 33.69 4.39 -20.51
N LYS A 309 34.62 5.01 -21.25
CA LYS A 309 35.90 4.46 -21.69
C LYS A 309 35.97 2.94 -21.64
N ASP A 310 35.69 2.31 -22.77
CA ASP A 310 36.39 1.10 -23.16
C ASP A 310 37.90 1.45 -23.18
N GLY A 311 38.54 1.22 -22.04
CA GLY A 311 39.97 1.08 -21.95
C GLY A 311 40.32 -0.32 -22.43
N GLU A 312 41.30 -0.37 -23.33
CA GLU A 312 42.00 -1.57 -23.81
C GLU A 312 42.18 -2.69 -22.77
#